data_AF-A0A1T5EX17-F1
#
_entry.id   AF-A0A1T5EX17-F1
#
_cell.length_a   1.000
_cell.length_b   1.000
_cell.length_c   1.000
_cell.angle_alpha   90.00
_cell.angle_beta   90.00
_cell.angle_gamma   90.00
#
_symmetry.space_group_name_H-M   'P 1'
#
loop_
_entity.id
_entity.type
_entity.pdbx_description
1 polymer ?
#
loop_
_entity_poly.entity_id
_entity_poly.type
_entity_poly.pdbx_seq_one_letter_code
_entity_poly.pdbx_strand_id
1 'polypeptide(L)'
;MRSIILSAFCLLIAVSCSTDTEKQPVLTDTTAPLHLLQADHGVPYGIMAEEDIMEVLFRVHEYLDRTTPKTLINKNSLLPVSDYTEIDKETIFTRGDYRLISYEWGVTYGGMLLAGEITGDNRFTNYSVSRLEFLSELLPYFKELYDNGFVEGNPMRTVIEPRSLDDSGAMAAAMIKAVRGGYTDGLDWMIRNYVDYISNDQLRLSDGTLARHRPQPYTLWLDDLFMSVPALAQMGVYTGDDKYFDDAVLQVKNFSDYMFNWDKGLYMHGYVTGMDVHPEFRWARANGWAIMTKIELLDVLPASHPGYDFVVSLLQAHVAGLAEVQSGFGFWHQLLDRSDSYLETSATAIFTYSMAKAINEGWIDGLAYGPVVSLAWNAVSTKINAMGQVEGTCVGTGMAFDPAFYYARPVNVFAAHSYGPVLLAGAEMIRLYREQKTSMNDSAFLFYDDDAELGSDPIFYVTP
;
A
#
# COMPACT_ATOMS: atom_id res chain seq x y z
N MET A 1 -6.05 -54.64 -56.54
CA MET A 1 -7.27 -55.44 -56.80
C MET A 1 -7.27 -56.61 -55.84
N ARG A 2 -8.40 -56.83 -55.14
CA ARG A 2 -8.69 -57.81 -54.07
C ARG A 2 -8.51 -57.31 -52.62
N SER A 3 -9.65 -56.85 -52.12
CA SER A 3 -10.06 -56.71 -50.73
C SER A 3 -10.04 -58.03 -49.96
N ILE A 4 -9.78 -57.97 -48.65
CA ILE A 4 -10.42 -58.85 -47.67
C ILE A 4 -10.89 -57.98 -46.50
N ILE A 5 -12.20 -57.98 -46.30
CA ILE A 5 -12.96 -57.42 -45.19
C ILE A 5 -12.88 -58.43 -44.05
N LEU A 6 -12.49 -57.99 -42.85
CA LEU A 6 -12.75 -58.75 -41.62
C LEU A 6 -13.49 -57.83 -40.63
N SER A 7 -14.75 -58.17 -40.40
CA SER A 7 -15.63 -57.59 -39.41
C SER A 7 -15.17 -57.95 -37.99
N ALA A 8 -14.94 -56.94 -37.14
CA ALA A 8 -14.80 -57.14 -35.70
C ALA A 8 -16.12 -56.77 -35.00
N PHE A 9 -16.70 -57.76 -34.33
CA PHE A 9 -17.85 -57.64 -33.45
C PHE A 9 -17.53 -56.67 -32.30
N CYS A 10 -18.20 -55.53 -32.21
CA CYS A 10 -18.22 -54.72 -30.98
C CYS A 10 -19.26 -55.33 -30.03
N LEU A 11 -18.78 -56.03 -29.00
CA LEU A 11 -19.59 -56.44 -27.86
C LEU A 11 -19.79 -55.21 -26.95
N LEU A 12 -20.97 -54.60 -27.01
CA LEU A 12 -21.39 -53.59 -26.03
C LEU A 12 -21.55 -54.26 -24.66
N ILE A 13 -20.56 -54.10 -23.80
CA ILE A 13 -20.74 -54.33 -22.36
C ILE A 13 -21.36 -53.04 -21.82
N ALA A 14 -22.67 -53.09 -21.59
CA ALA A 14 -23.37 -52.09 -20.82
C ALA A 14 -22.86 -52.17 -19.37
N VAL A 15 -21.94 -51.29 -19.00
CA VAL A 15 -21.63 -51.02 -17.59
C VAL A 15 -22.82 -50.23 -17.05
N SER A 16 -23.64 -50.92 -16.25
CA SER A 16 -24.63 -50.30 -15.40
C SER A 16 -23.91 -49.38 -14.40
N CYS A 17 -23.98 -48.07 -14.61
CA CYS A 17 -23.66 -47.10 -13.56
C CYS A 17 -24.73 -47.21 -12.47
N SER A 18 -24.45 -47.95 -11.40
CA SER A 18 -25.12 -47.74 -10.11
C SER A 18 -24.62 -46.41 -9.57
N THR A 19 -25.53 -45.44 -9.43
CA THR A 19 -25.27 -44.22 -8.67
C THR A 19 -25.51 -44.52 -7.20
N ASP A 20 -24.59 -45.29 -6.60
CA ASP A 20 -24.49 -45.33 -5.15
C ASP A 20 -23.89 -43.99 -4.70
N THR A 21 -24.78 -43.07 -4.33
CA THR A 21 -24.40 -41.92 -3.52
C THR A 21 -24.12 -42.46 -2.12
N GLU A 22 -22.87 -42.86 -1.86
CA GLU A 22 -22.41 -43.11 -0.50
C GLU A 22 -22.73 -41.87 0.33
N LYS A 23 -23.69 -42.01 1.26
CA LYS A 23 -23.98 -40.96 2.24
C LYS A 23 -22.68 -40.72 3.01
N GLN A 24 -22.19 -39.49 2.95
CA GLN A 24 -21.07 -39.08 3.79
C GLN A 24 -21.32 -39.51 5.25
N PRO A 25 -20.34 -40.12 5.92
CA PRO A 25 -20.52 -40.60 7.28
C PRO A 25 -20.93 -39.45 8.19
N VAL A 26 -21.95 -39.67 9.02
CA VAL A 26 -22.39 -38.67 10.00
C VAL A 26 -21.31 -38.55 11.07
N LEU A 27 -20.59 -37.43 11.07
CA LEU A 27 -19.64 -37.08 12.11
C LEU A 27 -20.40 -36.60 13.36
N THR A 28 -20.03 -37.13 14.52
CA THR A 28 -20.65 -36.80 15.81
C THR A 28 -19.55 -36.58 16.85
N ASP A 29 -19.91 -36.01 18.00
CA ASP A 29 -18.99 -35.77 19.13
C ASP A 29 -18.24 -37.04 19.57
N THR A 30 -18.88 -38.22 19.48
CA THR A 30 -18.26 -39.50 19.86
C THR A 30 -17.45 -40.16 18.76
N THR A 31 -17.61 -39.72 17.50
CA THR A 31 -17.02 -40.37 16.33
C THR A 31 -15.95 -39.55 15.63
N ALA A 32 -15.79 -38.26 15.96
CA ALA A 32 -14.79 -37.39 15.39
C ALA A 32 -14.40 -36.24 16.34
N PRO A 33 -13.14 -35.74 16.27
CA PRO A 33 -12.75 -34.51 16.95
C PRO A 33 -13.37 -33.31 16.23
N LEU A 34 -14.60 -32.95 16.60
CA LEU A 34 -15.35 -31.89 15.90
C LEU A 34 -14.64 -30.52 15.93
N HIS A 35 -13.81 -30.27 16.94
CA HIS A 35 -13.00 -29.04 17.08
C HIS A 35 -11.85 -28.94 16.05
N LEU A 36 -11.50 -30.03 15.36
CA LEU A 36 -10.50 -30.06 14.28
C LEU A 36 -11.13 -30.12 12.89
N LEU A 37 -12.45 -29.94 12.78
CA LEU A 37 -13.07 -29.83 11.47
C LEU A 37 -12.53 -28.60 10.73
N GLN A 38 -12.20 -28.78 9.46
CA GLN A 38 -11.72 -27.69 8.62
C GLN A 38 -12.77 -26.59 8.53
N ALA A 39 -12.44 -25.41 9.04
CA ALA A 39 -13.28 -24.23 8.91
C ALA A 39 -13.21 -23.66 7.48
N ASP A 40 -14.35 -23.14 7.01
CA ASP A 40 -14.43 -22.35 5.79
C ASP A 40 -14.31 -20.87 6.14
N HIS A 41 -13.09 -20.33 5.98
CA HIS A 41 -12.78 -18.94 6.30
C HIS A 41 -13.17 -17.96 5.19
N GLY A 42 -13.59 -18.42 4.01
CA GLY A 42 -13.88 -17.58 2.84
C GLY A 42 -12.66 -16.90 2.18
N VAL A 43 -11.51 -16.91 2.85
CA VAL A 43 -10.19 -16.49 2.35
C VAL A 43 -9.15 -17.53 2.81
N PRO A 44 -7.95 -17.59 2.19
CA PRO A 44 -6.86 -18.42 2.70
C PRO A 44 -6.55 -18.10 4.17
N TYR A 45 -6.23 -19.11 4.97
CA TYR A 45 -5.95 -18.98 6.40
C TYR A 45 -4.69 -19.75 6.78
N GLY A 46 -3.85 -19.17 7.63
CA GLY A 46 -2.53 -19.70 7.97
C GLY A 46 -1.38 -18.99 7.24
N ILE A 47 -0.21 -19.64 7.23
CA ILE A 47 0.98 -19.13 6.55
C ILE A 47 0.85 -19.26 5.03
N MET A 48 1.28 -18.23 4.32
CA MET A 48 1.49 -18.27 2.88
C MET A 48 2.98 -18.52 2.62
N ALA A 49 3.30 -19.47 1.75
CA ALA A 49 4.68 -19.76 1.41
C ALA A 49 5.34 -18.53 0.76
N GLU A 50 6.63 -18.31 1.00
CA GLU A 50 7.36 -17.18 0.43
C GLU A 50 7.25 -17.16 -1.09
N GLU A 51 7.31 -18.33 -1.73
CA GLU A 51 7.17 -18.48 -3.17
C GLU A 51 5.80 -17.98 -3.68
N ASP A 52 4.73 -18.24 -2.94
CA ASP A 52 3.38 -17.77 -3.30
C ASP A 52 3.28 -16.24 -3.18
N ILE A 53 3.91 -15.65 -2.16
CA ILE A 53 4.01 -14.19 -2.03
C ILE A 53 4.81 -13.60 -3.19
N MET A 54 5.94 -14.22 -3.54
CA MET A 54 6.76 -13.81 -4.67
C MET A 54 6.00 -13.89 -5.99
N GLU A 55 5.20 -14.93 -6.23
CA GLU A 55 4.34 -15.03 -7.41
C GLU A 55 3.33 -13.89 -7.49
N VAL A 56 2.73 -13.49 -6.37
CA VAL A 56 1.84 -12.31 -6.32
C VAL A 56 2.61 -11.05 -6.73
N LEU A 57 3.78 -10.81 -6.16
CA LEU A 57 4.60 -9.63 -6.45
C LEU A 57 5.08 -9.60 -7.90
N PHE A 58 5.46 -10.74 -8.47
CA PHE A 58 5.84 -10.84 -9.88
C PHE A 58 4.69 -10.52 -10.81
N ARG A 59 3.48 -11.04 -10.56
CA ARG A 59 2.31 -10.67 -11.40
C ARG A 59 2.04 -9.17 -11.38
N VAL A 60 2.09 -8.55 -10.21
CA VAL A 60 1.91 -7.10 -10.06
C VAL A 60 3.02 -6.35 -10.81
N HIS A 61 4.29 -6.74 -10.62
CA HIS A 61 5.42 -6.13 -11.31
C HIS A 61 5.28 -6.22 -12.84
N GLU A 62 5.04 -7.41 -13.39
CA GLU A 62 4.92 -7.62 -14.83
C GLU A 62 3.78 -6.81 -15.45
N TYR A 63 2.66 -6.71 -14.73
CA TYR A 63 1.54 -5.86 -15.13
C TYR A 63 1.95 -4.39 -15.19
N LEU A 64 2.55 -3.87 -14.12
CA LEU A 64 2.95 -2.47 -14.03
C LEU A 64 4.04 -2.13 -15.03
N ASP A 65 5.03 -3.00 -15.23
CA ASP A 65 6.14 -2.78 -16.16
C ASP A 65 5.64 -2.59 -17.60
N ARG A 66 4.65 -3.41 -18.01
CA ARG A 66 4.01 -3.30 -19.32
C ARG A 66 3.09 -2.08 -19.46
N THR A 67 2.47 -1.63 -18.37
CA THR A 67 1.39 -0.62 -18.41
C THR A 67 1.83 0.77 -17.97
N THR A 68 3.12 0.97 -17.68
CA THR A 68 3.72 2.27 -17.36
C THR A 68 4.93 2.56 -18.23
N PRO A 69 4.70 2.85 -19.52
CA PRO A 69 5.78 3.07 -20.47
C PRO A 69 6.58 4.32 -20.10
N LYS A 70 7.89 4.16 -19.97
CA LYS A 70 8.87 5.25 -19.81
C LYS A 70 9.35 5.75 -21.18
N THR A 71 8.41 6.22 -22.00
CA THR A 71 8.68 6.71 -23.36
C THR A 71 7.81 7.93 -23.67
N LEU A 72 8.18 8.68 -24.71
CA LEU A 72 7.47 9.85 -25.19
C LEU A 72 6.86 9.62 -26.57
N ILE A 73 5.74 10.29 -26.84
CA ILE A 73 5.10 10.37 -28.15
C ILE A 73 4.67 11.81 -28.45
N ASN A 74 4.53 12.13 -29.73
CA ASN A 74 3.78 13.31 -30.15
C ASN A 74 2.27 13.03 -29.99
N LYS A 75 1.55 13.88 -29.27
CA LYS A 75 0.13 13.67 -28.91
C LYS A 75 -0.82 13.66 -30.12
N ASN A 76 -0.41 14.21 -31.26
CA ASN A 76 -1.22 14.27 -32.48
C ASN A 76 -0.89 13.12 -33.44
N SER A 77 0.40 12.89 -33.73
CA SER A 77 0.81 11.85 -34.69
C SER A 77 0.95 10.46 -34.06
N LEU A 78 1.05 10.40 -32.73
CA LEU A 78 1.35 9.20 -31.95
C LEU A 78 2.70 8.55 -32.29
N LEU A 79 3.57 9.27 -33.00
CA LEU A 79 4.92 8.80 -33.30
C LEU A 79 5.82 8.94 -32.05
N PRO A 80 6.71 7.98 -31.79
CA PRO A 80 7.68 8.08 -30.70
C PRO A 80 8.58 9.30 -30.84
N VAL A 81 8.88 9.94 -29.71
CA VAL A 81 9.89 11.01 -29.60
C VAL A 81 11.05 10.43 -28.80
N SER A 82 12.10 9.98 -29.50
CA SER A 82 13.28 9.37 -28.88
C SER A 82 14.49 10.30 -28.80
N ASP A 83 14.54 11.33 -29.64
CA ASP A 83 15.53 12.41 -29.52
C ASP A 83 14.92 13.51 -28.65
N TYR A 84 15.44 13.67 -27.43
CA TYR A 84 14.90 14.65 -26.49
C TYR A 84 15.08 16.11 -26.96
N THR A 85 15.98 16.37 -27.92
CA THR A 85 16.12 17.70 -28.53
C THR A 85 14.92 18.08 -29.41
N GLU A 86 14.08 17.11 -29.77
CA GLU A 86 12.82 17.31 -30.51
C GLU A 86 11.61 17.51 -29.59
N ILE A 87 11.79 17.50 -28.26
CA ILE A 87 10.70 17.72 -27.30
C ILE A 87 10.09 19.11 -27.50
N ASP A 88 8.78 19.13 -27.70
CA ASP A 88 7.98 20.32 -27.94
C ASP A 88 6.64 20.30 -27.17
N LYS A 89 5.78 21.30 -27.42
CA LYS A 89 4.45 21.43 -26.76
C LYS A 89 3.46 20.33 -27.14
N GLU A 90 3.78 19.55 -28.17
CA GLU A 90 2.98 18.42 -28.63
C GLU A 90 3.50 17.09 -28.07
N THR A 91 4.63 17.10 -27.37
CA THR A 91 5.26 15.90 -26.78
C THR A 91 4.62 15.56 -25.42
N ILE A 92 4.21 14.30 -25.24
CA ILE A 92 3.61 13.78 -24.01
C ILE A 92 4.24 12.42 -23.65
N PHE A 93 4.06 12.00 -22.40
CA PHE A 93 4.29 10.60 -22.04
C PHE A 93 3.38 9.67 -22.85
N THR A 94 3.92 8.54 -23.29
CA THR A 94 3.12 7.46 -23.85
C THR A 94 2.04 7.09 -22.84
N ARG A 95 0.79 6.97 -23.31
CA ARG A 95 -0.35 6.67 -22.43
C ARG A 95 -0.30 5.21 -22.01
N GLY A 96 -0.04 4.99 -20.72
CA GLY A 96 -0.24 3.72 -20.04
C GLY A 96 -1.56 3.68 -19.25
N ASP A 97 -1.74 2.64 -18.46
CA ASP A 97 -2.86 2.53 -17.52
C ASP A 97 -2.68 3.50 -16.35
N TYR A 98 -1.44 3.86 -16.02
CA TYR A 98 -1.10 4.72 -14.89
C TYR A 98 -0.12 5.84 -15.24
N ARG A 99 -0.16 6.90 -14.43
CA ARG A 99 0.73 8.05 -14.53
C ARG A 99 2.04 7.77 -13.82
N LEU A 100 3.17 8.09 -14.46
CA LEU A 100 4.50 8.01 -13.84
C LEU A 100 4.69 9.05 -12.73
N ILE A 101 3.96 10.17 -12.81
CA ILE A 101 4.06 11.29 -11.89
C ILE A 101 2.71 11.46 -11.20
N SER A 102 2.59 10.83 -10.04
CA SER A 102 1.44 10.92 -9.15
C SER A 102 1.85 10.43 -7.77
N TYR A 103 1.18 10.86 -6.71
CA TYR A 103 1.53 10.39 -5.37
C TYR A 103 1.40 8.86 -5.26
N GLU A 104 0.39 8.27 -5.92
CA GLU A 104 0.20 6.82 -5.95
C GLU A 104 1.42 6.12 -6.55
N TRP A 105 2.03 6.71 -7.57
CA TRP A 105 3.26 6.18 -8.16
C TRP A 105 4.50 6.43 -7.29
N GLY A 106 4.53 7.51 -6.51
CA GLY A 106 5.52 7.68 -5.45
C GLY A 106 5.52 6.51 -4.46
N VAL A 107 4.32 6.08 -4.02
CA VAL A 107 4.17 4.87 -3.17
C VAL A 107 4.64 3.62 -3.91
N THR A 108 4.27 3.47 -5.18
CA THR A 108 4.73 2.33 -6.01
C THR A 108 6.25 2.29 -6.15
N TYR A 109 6.91 3.44 -6.34
CA TYR A 109 8.36 3.48 -6.40
C TYR A 109 8.99 3.05 -5.08
N GLY A 110 8.46 3.52 -3.95
CA GLY A 110 8.89 3.06 -2.63
C GLY A 110 8.68 1.55 -2.42
N GLY A 111 7.53 1.02 -2.83
CA GLY A 111 7.21 -0.41 -2.74
C GLY A 111 8.12 -1.30 -3.58
N MET A 112 8.45 -0.87 -4.79
CA MET A 112 9.39 -1.57 -5.66
C MET A 112 10.83 -1.55 -5.11
N LEU A 113 11.27 -0.44 -4.50
CA LEU A 113 12.57 -0.37 -3.86
C LEU A 113 12.66 -1.34 -2.68
N LEU A 114 11.65 -1.33 -1.79
CA LEU A 114 11.58 -2.24 -0.65
C LEU A 114 11.48 -3.71 -1.09
N ALA A 115 10.65 -4.01 -2.09
CA ALA A 115 10.54 -5.36 -2.63
C ALA A 115 11.88 -5.84 -3.19
N GLY A 116 12.62 -5.00 -3.91
CA GLY A 116 13.96 -5.35 -4.40
C GLY A 116 14.96 -5.58 -3.27
N GLU A 117 14.91 -4.77 -2.21
CA GLU A 117 15.76 -4.93 -1.01
C GLU A 117 15.49 -6.26 -0.29
N ILE A 118 14.23 -6.55 0.05
CA ILE A 118 13.86 -7.73 0.84
C ILE A 118 14.02 -9.03 0.03
N THR A 119 13.66 -9.01 -1.25
CA THR A 119 13.67 -10.22 -2.08
C THR A 119 15.05 -10.48 -2.72
N GLY A 120 15.89 -9.46 -2.81
CA GLY A 120 17.13 -9.49 -3.59
C GLY A 120 16.92 -9.52 -5.11
N ASP A 121 15.67 -9.39 -5.59
CA ASP A 121 15.36 -9.38 -7.02
C ASP A 121 15.42 -7.95 -7.60
N ASN A 122 16.49 -7.68 -8.34
CA ASN A 122 16.74 -6.38 -8.93
C ASN A 122 15.66 -5.91 -9.93
N ARG A 123 14.75 -6.78 -10.41
CA ARG A 123 13.65 -6.34 -11.29
C ARG A 123 12.78 -5.28 -10.64
N PHE A 124 12.54 -5.39 -9.33
CA PHE A 124 11.76 -4.40 -8.59
C PHE A 124 12.54 -3.08 -8.45
N THR A 125 13.77 -3.10 -7.96
CA THR A 125 14.61 -1.88 -7.85
C THR A 125 14.80 -1.19 -9.21
N ASN A 126 15.14 -1.96 -10.25
CA ASN A 126 15.29 -1.47 -11.62
C ASN A 126 14.00 -0.86 -12.17
N TYR A 127 12.83 -1.33 -11.70
CA TYR A 127 11.58 -0.72 -12.08
C TYR A 127 11.59 0.76 -11.66
N SER A 128 11.80 1.05 -10.38
CA SER A 128 11.79 2.43 -9.88
C SER A 128 12.89 3.29 -10.49
N VAL A 129 14.13 2.80 -10.42
CA VAL A 129 15.33 3.52 -10.86
C VAL A 129 15.17 4.01 -12.30
N SER A 130 14.83 3.10 -13.22
CA SER A 130 14.75 3.46 -14.64
C SER A 130 13.65 4.47 -14.98
N ARG A 131 12.60 4.60 -14.15
CA ARG A 131 11.58 5.65 -14.35
C ARG A 131 12.02 6.97 -13.72
N LEU A 132 12.62 6.94 -12.53
CA LEU A 132 13.10 8.15 -11.88
C LEU A 132 14.23 8.82 -12.68
N GLU A 133 15.14 8.02 -13.25
CA GLU A 133 16.17 8.49 -14.19
C GLU A 133 15.55 9.09 -15.44
N PHE A 134 14.58 8.41 -16.05
CA PHE A 134 13.84 8.93 -17.19
C PHE A 134 13.18 10.29 -16.88
N LEU A 135 12.56 10.47 -15.72
CA LEU A 135 12.00 11.76 -15.33
C LEU A 135 13.08 12.83 -15.16
N SER A 136 14.24 12.47 -14.60
CA SER A 136 15.38 13.36 -14.43
C SER A 136 15.96 13.83 -15.77
N GLU A 137 16.14 12.91 -16.72
CA GLU A 137 16.65 13.19 -18.07
C GLU A 137 15.74 14.15 -18.84
N LEU A 138 14.43 14.06 -18.61
CA LEU A 138 13.42 14.87 -19.30
C LEU A 138 13.21 16.25 -18.69
N LEU A 139 13.60 16.44 -17.43
CA LEU A 139 13.38 17.68 -16.69
C LEU A 139 13.89 18.92 -17.43
N PRO A 140 15.13 18.99 -17.97
CA PRO A 140 15.64 20.20 -18.61
C PRO A 140 14.79 20.66 -19.79
N TYR A 141 14.32 19.72 -20.62
CA TYR A 141 13.55 20.00 -21.83
C TYR A 141 12.14 20.51 -21.51
N PHE A 142 11.42 19.82 -20.63
CA PHE A 142 10.09 20.26 -20.24
C PHE A 142 10.13 21.53 -19.37
N LYS A 143 11.20 21.73 -18.59
CA LYS A 143 11.41 22.99 -17.87
C LYS A 143 11.67 24.15 -18.82
N GLU A 144 12.48 23.98 -19.87
CA GLU A 144 12.66 25.03 -20.88
C GLU A 144 11.34 25.41 -21.56
N LEU A 145 10.49 24.44 -21.90
CA LEU A 145 9.16 24.72 -22.44
C LEU A 145 8.29 25.49 -21.43
N TYR A 146 8.35 25.10 -20.15
CA TYR A 146 7.64 25.79 -19.06
C TYR A 146 8.08 27.25 -18.94
N ASP A 147 9.39 27.49 -18.88
CA ASP A 147 9.98 28.83 -18.76
C ASP A 147 9.63 29.71 -19.98
N ASN A 148 9.41 29.09 -21.14
CA ASN A 148 8.91 29.72 -22.37
C ASN A 148 7.37 29.85 -22.45
N GLY A 149 6.66 29.66 -21.33
CA GLY A 149 5.23 29.89 -21.18
C GLY A 149 4.32 28.70 -21.48
N PHE A 150 4.87 27.49 -21.73
CA PHE A 150 4.08 26.27 -21.83
C PHE A 150 3.85 25.64 -20.46
N VAL A 151 2.91 26.22 -19.72
CA VAL A 151 2.53 25.79 -18.37
C VAL A 151 1.46 24.68 -18.43
N GLU A 152 0.28 25.02 -18.95
CA GLU A 152 -0.86 24.11 -19.01
C GLU A 152 -0.65 23.03 -20.08
N GLY A 153 -0.82 21.77 -19.68
CA GLY A 153 -0.58 20.60 -20.55
C GLY A 153 0.86 20.11 -20.60
N ASN A 154 1.80 20.78 -19.91
CA ASN A 154 3.17 20.30 -19.78
C ASN A 154 3.20 18.99 -18.94
N PRO A 155 3.72 17.87 -19.48
CA PRO A 155 3.74 16.58 -18.78
C PRO A 155 4.50 16.59 -17.44
N MET A 156 5.50 17.46 -17.29
CA MET A 156 6.31 17.59 -16.07
C MET A 156 5.85 18.74 -15.18
N ARG A 157 4.68 19.36 -15.43
CA ARG A 157 4.21 20.54 -14.69
C ARG A 157 4.18 20.32 -13.18
N THR A 158 3.70 19.16 -12.72
CA THR A 158 3.68 18.83 -11.28
C THR A 158 5.06 18.78 -10.65
N VAL A 159 6.07 18.37 -11.43
CA VAL A 159 7.47 18.32 -10.98
C VAL A 159 8.07 19.72 -10.92
N ILE A 160 7.77 20.56 -11.91
CA ILE A 160 8.35 21.89 -12.08
C ILE A 160 7.70 22.91 -11.13
N GLU A 161 6.38 22.88 -11.05
CA GLU A 161 5.55 23.75 -10.20
C GLU A 161 4.50 22.88 -9.50
N PRO A 162 4.87 22.21 -8.38
CA PRO A 162 3.92 21.50 -7.53
C PRO A 162 2.90 22.51 -6.96
N ARG A 163 1.64 22.10 -6.89
CA ARG A 163 0.54 22.96 -6.37
C ARG A 163 -0.26 22.30 -5.24
N SER A 164 0.19 21.15 -4.76
CA SER A 164 -0.35 20.45 -3.61
C SER A 164 0.66 19.46 -3.04
N LEU A 165 0.43 19.01 -1.82
CA LEU A 165 1.15 17.86 -1.25
C LEU A 165 0.99 16.59 -2.12
N ASP A 166 -0.17 16.41 -2.75
CA ASP A 166 -0.45 15.29 -3.68
C ASP A 166 0.46 15.33 -4.94
N ASP A 167 1.01 16.50 -5.31
CA ASP A 167 1.95 16.63 -6.44
C ASP A 167 3.40 16.27 -6.04
N SER A 168 3.71 16.19 -4.74
CA SER A 168 5.09 16.29 -4.24
C SER A 168 5.53 15.18 -3.28
N GLY A 169 4.88 15.02 -2.12
CA GLY A 169 5.47 14.31 -0.99
C GLY A 169 5.89 12.87 -1.25
N ALA A 170 4.97 12.03 -1.72
CA ALA A 170 5.28 10.62 -1.96
C ALA A 170 6.36 10.43 -3.05
N MET A 171 6.40 11.31 -4.05
CA MET A 171 7.46 11.30 -5.08
C MET A 171 8.81 11.69 -4.48
N ALA A 172 8.87 12.78 -3.70
CA ALA A 172 10.09 13.20 -3.00
C ALA A 172 10.63 12.12 -2.07
N ALA A 173 9.77 11.50 -1.25
CA ALA A 173 10.17 10.41 -0.36
C ALA A 173 10.80 9.23 -1.13
N ALA A 174 10.17 8.80 -2.23
CA ALA A 174 10.69 7.72 -3.06
C ALA A 174 12.01 8.09 -3.78
N MET A 175 12.13 9.32 -4.29
CA MET A 175 13.37 9.81 -4.91
C MET A 175 14.52 9.86 -3.90
N ILE A 176 14.27 10.35 -2.68
CA ILE A 176 15.28 10.37 -1.62
C ILE A 176 15.70 8.94 -1.24
N LYS A 177 14.74 8.02 -1.07
CA LYS A 177 15.04 6.59 -0.81
C LYS A 177 15.90 5.99 -1.93
N ALA A 178 15.60 6.27 -3.20
CA ALA A 178 16.38 5.79 -4.33
C ALA A 178 17.84 6.29 -4.30
N VAL A 179 18.05 7.58 -4.02
CA VAL A 179 19.39 8.17 -3.92
C VAL A 179 20.14 7.64 -2.69
N ARG A 180 19.49 7.58 -1.53
CA ARG A 180 20.09 7.07 -0.28
C ARG A 180 20.47 5.59 -0.37
N GLY A 181 19.69 4.79 -1.10
CA GLY A 181 20.02 3.40 -1.40
C GLY A 181 21.20 3.21 -2.36
N GLY A 182 21.75 4.32 -2.91
CA GLY A 182 22.84 4.27 -3.88
C GLY A 182 22.42 3.73 -5.25
N TYR A 183 21.12 3.74 -5.55
CA TYR A 183 20.59 3.13 -6.78
C TYR A 183 20.62 4.07 -7.99
N THR A 184 20.59 5.39 -7.76
CA THR A 184 20.62 6.41 -8.81
C THR A 184 21.06 7.77 -8.24
N ASP A 185 21.38 8.71 -9.11
CA ASP A 185 21.75 10.09 -8.78
C ASP A 185 20.98 11.11 -9.65
N GLY A 186 21.36 12.38 -9.63
CA GLY A 186 20.77 13.42 -10.48
C GLY A 186 19.35 13.90 -10.11
N LEU A 187 18.73 13.33 -9.07
CA LEU A 187 17.36 13.70 -8.64
C LEU A 187 17.29 14.94 -7.73
N ASP A 188 18.43 15.52 -7.33
CA ASP A 188 18.53 16.57 -6.30
C ASP A 188 17.63 17.78 -6.59
N TRP A 189 17.55 18.24 -7.85
CA TRP A 189 16.68 19.36 -8.20
C TRP A 189 15.21 19.05 -7.94
N MET A 190 14.71 17.88 -8.38
CA MET A 190 13.32 17.49 -8.19
C MET A 190 12.99 17.29 -6.71
N ILE A 191 13.89 16.62 -5.97
CA ILE A 191 13.76 16.41 -4.52
C ILE A 191 13.63 17.76 -3.80
N ARG A 192 14.55 18.70 -4.05
CA ARG A 192 14.54 20.00 -3.40
C ARG A 192 13.32 20.82 -3.80
N ASN A 193 12.94 20.82 -5.07
CA ASN A 193 11.76 21.56 -5.53
C ASN A 193 10.47 21.08 -4.83
N TYR A 194 10.32 19.77 -4.69
CA TYR A 194 9.18 19.20 -3.97
C TYR A 194 9.19 19.51 -2.47
N VAL A 195 10.33 19.32 -1.79
CA VAL A 195 10.40 19.56 -0.34
C VAL A 195 10.33 21.05 0.01
N ASP A 196 10.84 21.92 -0.86
CA ASP A 196 10.69 23.37 -0.73
C ASP A 196 9.22 23.78 -0.76
N TYR A 197 8.45 23.25 -1.72
CA TYR A 197 7.00 23.47 -1.77
C TYR A 197 6.30 23.01 -0.47
N ILE A 198 6.61 21.80 0.02
CA ILE A 198 6.02 21.27 1.26
C ILE A 198 6.35 22.17 2.47
N SER A 199 7.59 22.64 2.54
CA SER A 199 8.08 23.41 3.69
C SER A 199 7.58 24.84 3.68
N ASN A 200 7.58 25.49 2.51
CA ASN A 200 7.49 26.95 2.39
C ASN A 200 6.23 27.46 1.68
N ASP A 201 5.64 26.70 0.75
CA ASP A 201 4.53 27.19 -0.09
C ASP A 201 3.18 26.57 0.26
N GLN A 202 3.15 25.33 0.74
CA GLN A 202 1.92 24.67 1.15
C GLN A 202 1.23 25.47 2.28
N LEU A 203 -0.08 25.65 2.14
CA LEU A 203 -0.89 26.30 3.17
C LEU A 203 -0.70 25.62 4.53
N ARG A 204 -0.53 26.42 5.58
CA ARG A 204 -0.56 25.98 6.98
C ARG A 204 -1.61 26.73 7.79
N LEU A 205 -2.13 26.09 8.83
CA LEU A 205 -2.86 26.74 9.90
C LEU A 205 -1.90 27.62 10.73
N SER A 206 -2.45 28.43 11.64
CA SER A 206 -1.66 29.34 12.48
C SER A 206 -0.68 28.65 13.42
N ASP A 207 -0.90 27.37 13.74
CA ASP A 207 -0.02 26.53 14.55
C ASP A 207 1.03 25.77 13.72
N GLY A 208 1.11 26.03 12.41
CA GLY A 208 2.05 25.39 11.49
C GLY A 208 1.56 24.08 10.87
N THR A 209 0.35 23.62 11.19
CA THR A 209 -0.22 22.38 10.62
C THR A 209 -0.53 22.55 9.13
N LEU A 210 -0.02 21.67 8.28
CA LEU A 210 -0.31 21.68 6.84
C LEU A 210 -1.80 21.49 6.57
N ALA A 211 -2.36 22.29 5.68
CA ALA A 211 -3.80 22.37 5.45
C ALA A 211 -4.13 22.59 3.97
N ARG A 212 -5.41 22.45 3.61
CA ARG A 212 -5.96 22.71 2.28
C ARG A 212 -6.98 23.85 2.32
N HIS A 213 -7.18 24.51 1.17
CA HIS A 213 -8.29 25.45 0.94
C HIS A 213 -9.53 24.78 0.32
N ARG A 214 -9.63 23.44 0.37
CA ARG A 214 -10.76 22.67 -0.17
C ARG A 214 -11.10 21.47 0.73
N PRO A 215 -12.37 21.02 0.76
CA PRO A 215 -13.54 21.64 0.12
C PRO A 215 -14.00 22.92 0.82
N GLN A 216 -13.46 23.21 2.00
CA GLN A 216 -13.67 24.45 2.76
C GLN A 216 -12.31 25.14 3.03
N PRO A 217 -12.28 26.44 3.36
CA PRO A 217 -11.05 27.10 3.80
C PRO A 217 -10.46 26.44 5.05
N TYR A 218 -9.13 26.36 5.13
CA TYR A 218 -8.40 25.86 6.30
C TYR A 218 -8.93 24.50 6.78
N THR A 219 -8.85 23.53 5.88
CA THR A 219 -9.29 22.15 6.08
C THR A 219 -8.08 21.23 6.21
N LEU A 220 -8.05 20.37 7.23
CA LEU A 220 -7.08 19.29 7.36
C LEU A 220 -7.65 18.02 6.74
N TRP A 221 -6.89 17.42 5.84
CA TRP A 221 -7.17 16.09 5.30
C TRP A 221 -6.21 15.10 5.92
N LEU A 222 -6.70 14.01 6.47
CA LEU A 222 -5.86 13.01 7.10
C LEU A 222 -4.76 12.48 6.16
N ASP A 223 -5.05 12.40 4.86
CA ASP A 223 -4.12 12.04 3.80
C ASP A 223 -2.83 12.89 3.81
N ASP A 224 -2.93 14.17 4.20
CA ASP A 224 -1.80 15.12 4.18
C ASP A 224 -0.68 14.74 5.14
N LEU A 225 -0.93 13.89 6.15
CA LEU A 225 0.12 13.26 6.92
C LEU A 225 1.09 12.50 6.00
N PHE A 226 0.57 11.61 5.16
CA PHE A 226 1.41 10.81 4.27
C PHE A 226 1.93 11.62 3.09
N MET A 227 1.19 12.62 2.63
CA MET A 227 1.65 13.49 1.53
C MET A 227 2.71 14.49 1.96
N SER A 228 3.15 14.52 3.23
CA SER A 228 4.15 15.47 3.71
C SER A 228 5.23 14.84 4.59
N VAL A 229 4.84 14.10 5.63
CA VAL A 229 5.73 13.64 6.69
C VAL A 229 6.83 12.70 6.19
N PRO A 230 6.56 11.68 5.33
CA PRO A 230 7.63 10.85 4.78
C PRO A 230 8.67 11.66 4.02
N ALA A 231 8.27 12.67 3.24
CA ALA A 231 9.21 13.51 2.49
C ALA A 231 10.07 14.37 3.43
N LEU A 232 9.46 14.98 4.45
CA LEU A 232 10.16 15.75 5.48
C LEU A 232 11.15 14.86 6.23
N ALA A 233 10.71 13.71 6.73
CA ALA A 233 11.55 12.77 7.48
C ALA A 233 12.74 12.28 6.65
N GLN A 234 12.50 11.90 5.39
CA GLN A 234 13.56 11.50 4.46
C GLN A 234 14.52 12.67 4.17
N MET A 235 14.02 13.91 4.06
CA MET A 235 14.87 15.10 3.87
C MET A 235 15.77 15.37 5.08
N GLY A 236 15.30 15.09 6.30
CA GLY A 236 16.11 15.15 7.52
C GLY A 236 17.37 14.30 7.39
N VAL A 237 17.25 13.04 6.97
CA VAL A 237 18.41 12.18 6.71
C VAL A 237 19.22 12.66 5.50
N TYR A 238 18.55 13.04 4.42
CA TYR A 238 19.20 13.43 3.16
C TYR A 238 20.12 14.66 3.33
N THR A 239 19.73 15.59 4.20
CA THR A 239 20.47 16.85 4.42
C THR A 239 21.27 16.86 5.71
N GLY A 240 20.93 16.03 6.69
CA GLY A 240 21.43 16.11 8.06
C GLY A 240 20.89 17.31 8.85
N ASP A 241 19.76 17.89 8.42
CA ASP A 241 19.14 19.06 9.07
C ASP A 241 17.92 18.64 9.90
N ASP A 242 18.05 18.72 11.23
CA ASP A 242 17.04 18.25 12.19
C ASP A 242 15.69 18.98 12.07
N LYS A 243 15.65 20.18 11.49
CA LYS A 243 14.40 20.95 11.34
C LYS A 243 13.31 20.17 10.59
N TYR A 244 13.71 19.26 9.69
CA TYR A 244 12.74 18.47 8.94
C TYR A 244 12.14 17.36 9.80
N PHE A 245 12.90 16.80 10.74
CA PHE A 245 12.35 15.89 11.75
C PHE A 245 11.43 16.63 12.73
N ASP A 246 11.80 17.84 13.13
CA ASP A 246 10.97 18.69 13.98
C ASP A 246 9.61 19.00 13.31
N ASP A 247 9.61 19.41 12.03
CA ASP A 247 8.36 19.66 11.28
C ASP A 247 7.57 18.37 11.08
N ALA A 248 8.21 17.27 10.70
CA ALA A 248 7.56 15.98 10.54
C ALA A 248 6.82 15.52 11.83
N VAL A 249 7.48 15.64 12.99
CA VAL A 249 6.87 15.32 14.29
C VAL A 249 5.78 16.32 14.67
N LEU A 250 5.95 17.60 14.37
CA LEU A 250 4.93 18.63 14.59
C LEU A 250 3.64 18.29 13.82
N GLN A 251 3.75 17.91 12.55
CA GLN A 251 2.59 17.50 11.76
C GLN A 251 1.89 16.30 12.40
N VAL A 252 2.62 15.24 12.77
CA VAL A 252 2.00 14.05 13.41
C VAL A 252 1.28 14.41 14.71
N LYS A 253 1.88 15.27 15.55
CA LYS A 253 1.27 15.74 16.79
C LYS A 253 -0.01 16.52 16.52
N ASN A 254 0.07 17.60 15.75
CA ASN A 254 -1.06 18.49 15.53
C ASN A 254 -2.22 17.79 14.81
N PHE A 255 -1.96 17.03 13.75
CA PHE A 255 -3.01 16.25 13.09
C PHE A 255 -3.70 15.28 14.06
N SER A 256 -2.94 14.68 14.97
CA SER A 256 -3.52 13.76 15.97
C SER A 256 -4.34 14.50 17.02
N ASP A 257 -3.91 15.67 17.46
CA ASP A 257 -4.69 16.52 18.37
C ASP A 257 -6.03 16.95 17.76
N TYR A 258 -6.08 17.21 16.44
CA TYR A 258 -7.32 17.56 15.75
C TYR A 258 -8.18 16.36 15.37
N MET A 259 -7.57 15.24 14.95
CA MET A 259 -8.27 14.25 14.12
C MET A 259 -8.26 12.83 14.72
N PHE A 260 -7.46 12.55 15.75
CA PHE A 260 -7.41 11.21 16.36
C PHE A 260 -8.43 11.07 17.49
N ASN A 261 -9.26 10.04 17.40
CA ASN A 261 -10.18 9.68 18.47
C ASN A 261 -9.52 8.61 19.36
N TRP A 262 -9.05 9.02 20.54
CA TRP A 262 -8.34 8.14 21.48
C TRP A 262 -9.21 7.02 22.05
N ASP A 263 -10.52 7.21 22.18
CA ASP A 263 -11.44 6.16 22.66
C ASP A 263 -11.61 5.03 21.62
N LYS A 264 -11.45 5.36 20.34
CA LYS A 264 -11.56 4.41 19.23
C LYS A 264 -10.21 3.94 18.71
N GLY A 265 -9.14 4.66 19.00
CA GLY A 265 -7.84 4.46 18.37
C GLY A 265 -7.89 4.66 16.85
N LEU A 266 -8.74 5.56 16.32
CA LEU A 266 -8.94 5.77 14.89
C LEU A 266 -9.04 7.25 14.55
N TYR A 267 -8.66 7.63 13.32
CA TYR A 267 -8.76 9.01 12.84
C TYR A 267 -10.05 9.28 12.07
N MET A 268 -10.59 10.50 12.22
CA MET A 268 -11.52 11.06 11.23
C MET A 268 -10.79 11.44 9.95
N HIS A 269 -11.45 11.39 8.79
CA HIS A 269 -10.83 11.77 7.51
C HIS A 269 -10.61 13.28 7.37
N GLY A 270 -11.50 14.11 7.92
CA GLY A 270 -11.50 15.54 7.63
C GLY A 270 -11.85 16.42 8.81
N TYR A 271 -11.10 17.49 8.98
CA TYR A 271 -11.34 18.53 9.98
C TYR A 271 -11.41 19.90 9.32
N VAL A 272 -12.48 20.65 9.56
CA VAL A 272 -12.66 22.01 9.04
C VAL A 272 -12.67 22.98 10.21
N THR A 273 -11.71 23.90 10.23
CA THR A 273 -11.57 24.89 11.33
C THR A 273 -12.81 25.75 11.55
N GLY A 274 -13.58 26.01 10.50
CA GLY A 274 -14.82 26.80 10.56
C GLY A 274 -16.06 26.04 11.04
N MET A 275 -15.93 24.78 11.48
CA MET A 275 -17.06 24.00 12.03
C MET A 275 -17.00 23.96 13.55
N ASP A 276 -18.16 24.16 14.20
CA ASP A 276 -18.29 24.00 15.66
C ASP A 276 -18.37 22.52 16.08
N VAL A 277 -18.82 21.66 15.17
CA VAL A 277 -18.96 20.22 15.36
C VAL A 277 -18.29 19.51 14.19
N HIS A 278 -17.50 18.48 14.50
CA HIS A 278 -16.70 17.74 13.52
C HIS A 278 -17.21 16.30 13.37
N PRO A 279 -17.99 15.97 12.32
CA PRO A 279 -18.43 14.61 12.08
C PRO A 279 -17.27 13.67 11.76
N GLU A 280 -17.16 12.58 12.51
CA GLU A 280 -16.04 11.64 12.37
C GLU A 280 -16.36 10.51 11.39
N PHE A 281 -15.93 10.68 10.13
CA PHE A 281 -15.92 9.60 9.13
C PHE A 281 -14.54 8.94 9.11
N ARG A 282 -14.44 7.73 9.68
CA ARG A 282 -13.19 6.96 9.80
C ARG A 282 -12.91 6.18 8.52
N TRP A 283 -12.60 6.91 7.45
CA TRP A 283 -12.33 6.33 6.14
C TRP A 283 -11.04 5.51 6.17
N ALA A 284 -11.13 4.26 5.68
CA ALA A 284 -10.09 3.26 5.81
C ALA A 284 -8.78 3.67 5.15
N ARG A 285 -8.79 4.10 3.89
CA ARG A 285 -7.52 4.43 3.20
C ARG A 285 -6.81 5.63 3.81
N ALA A 286 -7.52 6.68 4.24
CA ALA A 286 -6.87 7.80 4.92
C ALA A 286 -6.31 7.39 6.29
N ASN A 287 -6.97 6.50 7.03
CA ASN A 287 -6.37 5.88 8.22
C ASN A 287 -5.13 5.05 7.85
N GLY A 288 -5.17 4.35 6.70
CA GLY A 288 -4.01 3.69 6.10
C GLY A 288 -2.84 4.65 5.94
N TRP A 289 -3.06 5.79 5.28
CA TRP A 289 -2.05 6.83 5.14
C TRP A 289 -1.53 7.34 6.49
N ALA A 290 -2.40 7.53 7.47
CA ALA A 290 -2.00 7.95 8.80
C ALA A 290 -1.12 6.93 9.53
N ILE A 291 -1.39 5.62 9.44
CA ILE A 291 -0.51 4.61 10.05
C ILE A 291 0.81 4.49 9.28
N MET A 292 0.75 4.44 7.94
CA MET A 292 1.95 4.36 7.09
C MET A 292 2.88 5.55 7.30
N THR A 293 2.33 6.74 7.56
CA THR A 293 3.10 7.93 7.93
C THR A 293 3.96 7.72 9.18
N LYS A 294 3.40 7.09 10.21
CA LYS A 294 4.12 6.83 11.46
C LYS A 294 5.25 5.84 11.24
N ILE A 295 5.02 4.81 10.43
CA ILE A 295 6.04 3.84 10.02
C ILE A 295 7.17 4.53 9.28
N GLU A 296 6.85 5.29 8.23
CA GLU A 296 7.84 6.01 7.42
C GLU A 296 8.64 7.05 8.21
N LEU A 297 8.02 7.68 9.21
CA LEU A 297 8.71 8.59 10.12
C LEU A 297 9.66 7.83 11.06
N LEU A 298 9.16 6.81 11.76
CA LEU A 298 9.95 6.04 12.74
C LEU A 298 11.13 5.30 12.11
N ASP A 299 11.03 4.91 10.84
CA ASP A 299 12.11 4.25 10.08
C ASP A 299 13.38 5.12 9.96
N VAL A 300 13.24 6.45 10.07
CA VAL A 300 14.35 7.39 9.90
C VAL A 300 14.51 8.42 11.02
N LEU A 301 13.51 8.56 11.90
CA LEU A 301 13.55 9.49 13.03
C LEU A 301 14.57 9.00 14.06
N PRO A 302 15.56 9.82 14.46
CA PRO A 302 16.49 9.42 15.51
C PRO A 302 15.76 9.06 16.81
N ALA A 303 16.10 7.92 17.42
CA ALA A 303 15.49 7.50 18.70
C ALA A 303 15.71 8.51 19.85
N SER A 304 16.74 9.35 19.75
CA SER A 304 17.00 10.46 20.69
C SER A 304 16.11 11.69 20.48
N HIS A 305 15.32 11.72 19.41
CA HIS A 305 14.45 12.85 19.11
C HIS A 305 13.31 12.94 20.14
N PRO A 306 12.99 14.11 20.71
CA PRO A 306 11.97 14.25 21.77
C PRO A 306 10.55 13.81 21.36
N GLY A 307 10.29 13.70 20.06
CA GLY A 307 9.03 13.22 19.51
C GLY A 307 8.91 11.72 19.34
N TYR A 308 10.00 10.96 19.46
CA TYR A 308 10.04 9.53 19.09
C TYR A 308 9.00 8.71 19.86
N ASP A 309 9.04 8.78 21.20
CA ASP A 309 8.14 8.01 22.07
C ASP A 309 6.66 8.35 21.87
N PHE A 310 6.36 9.62 21.54
CA PHE A 310 5.00 10.03 21.21
C PHE A 310 4.51 9.33 19.94
N VAL A 311 5.34 9.29 18.89
CA VAL A 311 4.99 8.67 17.60
C VAL A 311 4.81 7.16 17.78
N VAL A 312 5.66 6.49 18.56
CA VAL A 312 5.52 5.07 18.90
C VAL A 312 4.22 4.80 19.66
N SER A 313 3.93 5.58 20.71
CA SER A 313 2.71 5.42 21.51
C SER A 313 1.44 5.61 20.67
N LEU A 314 1.45 6.59 19.79
CA LEU A 314 0.35 6.86 18.86
C LEU A 314 0.21 5.75 17.80
N LEU A 315 1.32 5.19 17.32
CA LEU A 315 1.30 4.00 16.45
C LEU A 315 0.62 2.84 17.15
N GLN A 316 1.01 2.53 18.39
CA GLN A 316 0.44 1.44 19.19
C GLN A 316 -1.06 1.62 19.43
N ALA A 317 -1.50 2.84 19.79
CA ALA A 317 -2.92 3.15 19.97
C ALA A 317 -3.72 2.97 18.66
N HIS A 318 -3.16 3.39 17.53
CA HIS A 318 -3.81 3.26 16.23
C HIS A 318 -3.88 1.81 15.77
N VAL A 319 -2.82 1.03 15.98
CA VAL A 319 -2.78 -0.42 15.70
C VAL A 319 -3.85 -1.16 16.49
N ALA A 320 -3.98 -0.85 17.79
CA ALA A 320 -5.03 -1.44 18.62
C ALA A 320 -6.43 -1.14 18.06
N GLY A 321 -6.72 0.12 17.73
CA GLY A 321 -8.01 0.51 17.15
C GLY A 321 -8.31 -0.15 15.80
N LEU A 322 -7.30 -0.32 14.95
CA LEU A 322 -7.43 -1.01 13.66
C LEU A 322 -7.66 -2.51 13.82
N ALA A 323 -6.93 -3.18 14.71
CA ALA A 323 -7.08 -4.61 14.96
C ALA A 323 -8.51 -4.97 15.41
N GLU A 324 -9.12 -4.15 16.28
CA GLU A 324 -10.49 -4.34 16.78
C GLU A 324 -11.58 -4.27 15.69
N VAL A 325 -11.28 -3.67 14.53
CA VAL A 325 -12.25 -3.45 13.44
C VAL A 325 -11.90 -4.21 12.15
N GLN A 326 -10.98 -5.17 12.21
CA GLN A 326 -10.74 -6.09 11.11
C GLN A 326 -11.99 -6.97 10.90
N SER A 327 -12.41 -7.14 9.64
CA SER A 327 -13.51 -8.05 9.32
C SER A 327 -13.07 -9.52 9.46
N GLY A 328 -14.04 -10.43 9.61
CA GLY A 328 -13.77 -11.87 9.61
C GLY A 328 -13.18 -12.43 8.30
N PHE A 329 -13.12 -11.63 7.23
CA PHE A 329 -12.50 -11.98 5.96
C PHE A 329 -11.10 -11.38 5.79
N GLY A 330 -10.53 -10.80 6.86
CA GLY A 330 -9.18 -10.20 6.86
C GLY A 330 -9.07 -8.79 6.30
N PHE A 331 -10.06 -8.36 5.52
CA PHE A 331 -10.15 -6.99 5.04
C PHE A 331 -10.62 -6.02 6.12
N TRP A 332 -10.42 -4.73 5.86
CA TRP A 332 -11.12 -3.66 6.56
C TRP A 332 -12.24 -3.08 5.72
N HIS A 333 -13.27 -2.60 6.42
CA HIS A 333 -14.41 -1.90 5.84
C HIS A 333 -14.04 -0.48 5.42
N GLN A 334 -14.59 0.01 4.29
CA GLN A 334 -14.39 1.35 3.75
C GLN A 334 -14.55 2.45 4.80
N LEU A 335 -15.58 2.36 5.64
CA LEU A 335 -15.62 3.07 6.91
C LEU A 335 -15.35 2.05 8.02
N LEU A 336 -14.25 2.24 8.75
CA LEU A 336 -13.66 1.24 9.62
C LEU A 336 -14.63 0.75 10.70
N ASP A 337 -15.37 1.67 11.30
CA ASP A 337 -16.32 1.40 12.37
C ASP A 337 -17.76 1.12 11.88
N ARG A 338 -17.90 0.75 10.60
CA ARG A 338 -19.18 0.44 9.95
C ARG A 338 -19.08 -0.81 9.10
N SER A 339 -19.40 -1.94 9.73
CA SER A 339 -19.32 -3.27 9.13
C SER A 339 -20.32 -3.54 8.01
N ASP A 340 -21.26 -2.63 7.77
CA ASP A 340 -22.18 -2.64 6.63
C ASP A 340 -21.65 -1.85 5.41
N SER A 341 -20.49 -1.20 5.52
CA SER A 341 -19.78 -0.64 4.36
C SER A 341 -18.95 -1.72 3.65
N TYR A 342 -18.60 -1.52 2.38
CA TYR A 342 -17.90 -2.55 1.60
C TYR A 342 -16.45 -2.76 2.08
N LEU A 343 -15.89 -3.95 1.87
CA LEU A 343 -14.49 -4.28 2.16
C LEU A 343 -13.55 -3.67 1.12
N GLU A 344 -12.47 -3.00 1.56
CA GLU A 344 -11.61 -2.19 0.68
C GLU A 344 -10.15 -2.67 0.67
N THR A 345 -9.61 -2.88 -0.54
CA THR A 345 -8.32 -3.57 -0.72
C THR A 345 -7.11 -2.68 -0.43
N SER A 346 -7.11 -1.41 -0.84
CA SER A 346 -5.92 -0.55 -0.67
C SER A 346 -5.62 -0.27 0.79
N ALA A 347 -6.63 0.05 1.59
CA ALA A 347 -6.49 0.24 3.03
C ALA A 347 -5.98 -1.04 3.70
N THR A 348 -6.57 -2.19 3.35
CA THR A 348 -6.13 -3.50 3.88
C THR A 348 -4.65 -3.72 3.58
N ALA A 349 -4.18 -3.49 2.35
CA ALA A 349 -2.76 -3.62 2.00
C ALA A 349 -1.86 -2.64 2.77
N ILE A 350 -2.31 -1.39 2.97
CA ILE A 350 -1.56 -0.41 3.76
C ILE A 350 -1.46 -0.84 5.23
N PHE A 351 -2.54 -1.36 5.82
CA PHE A 351 -2.54 -1.88 7.19
C PHE A 351 -1.62 -3.10 7.32
N THR A 352 -1.68 -4.04 6.36
CA THR A 352 -0.77 -5.19 6.29
C THR A 352 0.68 -4.73 6.30
N TYR A 353 1.08 -3.85 5.38
CA TYR A 353 2.45 -3.32 5.34
C TYR A 353 2.85 -2.68 6.67
N SER A 354 2.01 -1.76 7.17
CA SER A 354 2.39 -0.90 8.29
C SER A 354 2.53 -1.71 9.58
N MET A 355 1.63 -2.67 9.81
CA MET A 355 1.68 -3.53 10.98
C MET A 355 2.76 -4.62 10.85
N ALA A 356 3.00 -5.19 9.66
CA ALA A 356 4.11 -6.11 9.43
C ALA A 356 5.46 -5.43 9.73
N LYS A 357 5.70 -4.24 9.16
CA LYS A 357 6.90 -3.44 9.42
C LYS A 357 7.02 -3.10 10.91
N ALA A 358 5.92 -2.71 11.57
CA ALA A 358 5.96 -2.41 13.01
C ALA A 358 6.32 -3.61 13.88
N ILE A 359 5.93 -4.84 13.50
CA ILE A 359 6.36 -6.07 14.18
C ILE A 359 7.85 -6.29 13.91
N ASN A 360 8.29 -6.22 12.64
CA ASN A 360 9.67 -6.44 12.25
C ASN A 360 10.65 -5.44 12.91
N GLU A 361 10.21 -4.22 13.19
CA GLU A 361 10.99 -3.20 13.92
C GLU A 361 10.82 -3.25 15.45
N GLY A 362 9.97 -4.16 15.96
CA GLY A 362 9.73 -4.31 17.41
C GLY A 362 8.93 -3.18 18.06
N TRP A 363 8.19 -2.39 17.27
CA TRP A 363 7.35 -1.30 17.80
C TRP A 363 6.01 -1.81 18.36
N ILE A 364 5.55 -2.97 17.90
CA ILE A 364 4.32 -3.62 18.37
C ILE A 364 4.56 -5.12 18.62
N ASP A 365 3.69 -5.71 19.44
CA ASP A 365 3.77 -7.12 19.84
C ASP A 365 3.41 -8.08 18.69
N GLY A 366 4.36 -8.93 18.29
CA GLY A 366 4.18 -9.89 17.20
C GLY A 366 3.19 -11.01 17.53
N LEU A 367 3.09 -11.41 18.81
CA LEU A 367 2.17 -12.47 19.26
C LEU A 367 0.71 -12.02 19.10
N ALA A 368 0.42 -10.77 19.47
CA ALA A 368 -0.91 -10.18 19.39
C ALA A 368 -1.31 -9.84 17.95
N TYR A 369 -0.40 -9.24 17.17
CA TYR A 369 -0.75 -8.65 15.89
C TYR A 369 -0.30 -9.44 14.67
N GLY A 370 0.61 -10.41 14.80
CA GLY A 370 1.03 -11.27 13.70
C GLY A 370 -0.14 -11.96 13.00
N PRO A 371 -1.07 -12.63 13.72
CA PRO A 371 -2.25 -13.26 13.10
C PRO A 371 -3.15 -12.28 12.33
N VAL A 372 -3.36 -11.06 12.87
CA VAL A 372 -4.15 -9.99 12.23
C VAL A 372 -3.56 -9.64 10.85
N VAL A 373 -2.24 -9.47 10.81
CA VAL A 373 -1.50 -9.05 9.62
C VAL A 373 -1.44 -10.18 8.58
N SER A 374 -1.24 -11.42 9.02
CA SER A 374 -1.27 -12.59 8.15
C SER A 374 -2.62 -12.83 7.51
N LEU A 375 -3.71 -12.70 8.29
CA LEU A 375 -5.07 -12.78 7.75
C LEU A 375 -5.33 -11.66 6.72
N ALA A 376 -4.83 -10.46 6.98
CA ALA A 376 -4.94 -9.34 6.07
C ALA A 376 -4.20 -9.57 4.74
N TRP A 377 -2.97 -10.10 4.79
CA TRP A 377 -2.23 -10.45 3.59
C TRP A 377 -2.93 -11.53 2.78
N ASN A 378 -3.41 -12.58 3.46
CA ASN A 378 -4.16 -13.65 2.80
C ASN A 378 -5.40 -13.09 2.10
N ALA A 379 -6.13 -12.16 2.72
CA ALA A 379 -7.23 -11.46 2.10
C ALA A 379 -6.81 -10.65 0.87
N VAL A 380 -5.79 -9.80 1.00
CA VAL A 380 -5.25 -8.98 -0.11
C VAL A 380 -4.82 -9.83 -1.28
N SER A 381 -4.11 -10.94 -1.04
CA SER A 381 -3.61 -11.82 -2.11
C SER A 381 -4.72 -12.35 -3.03
N THR A 382 -5.94 -12.56 -2.50
CA THR A 382 -7.12 -12.98 -3.30
C THR A 382 -7.61 -11.91 -4.29
N LYS A 383 -7.19 -10.66 -4.13
CA LYS A 383 -7.59 -9.52 -4.97
C LYS A 383 -6.61 -9.25 -6.10
N ILE A 384 -5.50 -9.99 -6.19
CA ILE A 384 -4.56 -9.88 -7.30
C ILE A 384 -4.95 -10.90 -8.36
N ASN A 385 -5.62 -10.42 -9.41
CA ASN A 385 -6.10 -11.30 -10.46
C ASN A 385 -4.96 -11.82 -11.36
N ALA A 386 -5.30 -12.71 -12.30
CA ALA A 386 -4.33 -13.34 -13.19
C ALA A 386 -3.56 -12.35 -14.08
N MET A 387 -4.08 -11.13 -14.30
CA MET A 387 -3.40 -10.09 -15.07
C MET A 387 -2.41 -9.27 -14.25
N GLY A 388 -2.37 -9.43 -12.91
CA GLY A 388 -1.60 -8.59 -11.99
C GLY A 388 -2.32 -7.31 -11.57
N GLN A 389 -3.62 -7.17 -11.89
CA GLN A 389 -4.44 -6.06 -11.41
C GLN A 389 -4.93 -6.31 -9.98
N VAL A 390 -5.17 -5.22 -9.24
CA VAL A 390 -5.66 -5.28 -7.87
C VAL A 390 -7.14 -4.87 -7.84
N GLU A 391 -8.00 -5.81 -7.46
CA GLU A 391 -9.44 -5.64 -7.38
C GLU A 391 -9.89 -5.04 -6.04
N GLY A 392 -11.08 -4.43 -5.98
CA GLY A 392 -11.64 -3.89 -4.73
C GLY A 392 -11.01 -2.59 -4.23
N THR A 393 -10.18 -1.95 -5.05
CA THR A 393 -9.54 -0.66 -4.72
C THR A 393 -10.49 0.50 -4.93
N CYS A 394 -10.77 1.25 -3.86
CA CYS A 394 -11.57 2.47 -3.91
C CYS A 394 -10.87 3.53 -4.76
N VAL A 395 -11.59 4.17 -5.68
CA VAL A 395 -11.04 5.25 -6.54
C VAL A 395 -10.66 6.50 -5.73
N GLY A 396 -10.01 7.48 -6.36
CA GLY A 396 -9.72 8.78 -5.75
C GLY A 396 -10.96 9.36 -5.07
N THR A 397 -10.83 9.69 -3.80
CA THR A 397 -11.96 9.98 -2.92
C THR A 397 -11.69 11.24 -2.15
N GLY A 398 -12.65 12.17 -2.20
CA GLY A 398 -12.58 13.44 -1.51
C GLY A 398 -13.12 13.37 -0.07
N MET A 399 -13.29 14.53 0.54
CA MET A 399 -13.89 14.67 1.86
C MET A 399 -15.40 14.91 1.76
N ALA A 400 -16.18 14.28 2.64
CA ALA A 400 -17.60 14.50 2.81
C ALA A 400 -18.00 14.44 4.29
N PHE A 401 -19.21 14.92 4.59
CA PHE A 401 -19.77 14.93 5.94
C PHE A 401 -21.08 14.12 6.03
N ASP A 402 -21.27 13.17 5.10
CA ASP A 402 -22.35 12.19 5.10
C ASP A 402 -21.80 10.80 4.75
N PRO A 403 -22.40 9.71 5.26
CA PRO A 403 -21.90 8.36 5.00
C PRO A 403 -22.16 7.88 3.58
N ALA A 404 -23.24 8.33 2.93
CA ALA A 404 -23.61 7.83 1.61
C ALA A 404 -22.49 8.07 0.59
N PHE A 405 -21.81 9.22 0.68
CA PHE A 405 -20.63 9.50 -0.10
C PHE A 405 -19.55 8.41 0.02
N TYR A 406 -19.18 8.01 1.24
CA TYR A 406 -18.12 7.03 1.47
C TYR A 406 -18.55 5.61 1.09
N TYR A 407 -19.79 5.22 1.39
CA TYR A 407 -20.34 3.91 1.04
C TYR A 407 -20.46 3.70 -0.48
N ALA A 408 -20.76 4.77 -1.22
CA ALA A 408 -20.99 4.71 -2.66
C ALA A 408 -19.74 4.98 -3.51
N ARG A 409 -18.55 5.06 -2.90
CA ARG A 409 -17.31 5.26 -3.67
C ARG A 409 -17.08 4.06 -4.60
N PRO A 410 -16.87 4.28 -5.90
CA PRO A 410 -16.56 3.20 -6.82
C PRO A 410 -15.27 2.49 -6.46
N VAL A 411 -15.18 1.21 -6.82
CA VAL A 411 -13.93 0.47 -6.91
C VAL A 411 -13.55 0.26 -8.36
N ASN A 412 -12.26 0.29 -8.68
CA ASN A 412 -11.79 0.08 -10.04
C ASN A 412 -10.36 -0.46 -10.04
N VAL A 413 -10.05 -1.41 -10.93
CA VAL A 413 -8.69 -1.94 -11.08
C VAL A 413 -7.67 -0.87 -11.51
N PHE A 414 -8.11 0.18 -12.22
CA PHE A 414 -7.25 1.31 -12.59
C PHE A 414 -7.11 2.36 -11.48
N ALA A 415 -7.64 2.11 -10.28
CA ALA A 415 -7.35 2.93 -9.12
C ALA A 415 -5.91 2.64 -8.65
N ALA A 416 -5.00 3.59 -8.88
CA ALA A 416 -3.56 3.44 -8.64
C ALA A 416 -3.16 3.16 -7.16
N HIS A 417 -4.07 3.43 -6.21
CA HIS A 417 -3.83 3.49 -4.77
C HIS A 417 -3.39 2.18 -4.11
N SER A 418 -3.64 1.02 -4.72
CA SER A 418 -3.33 -0.28 -4.12
C SER A 418 -1.99 -0.87 -4.57
N TYR A 419 -1.45 -0.44 -5.72
CA TYR A 419 -0.30 -1.09 -6.33
C TYR A 419 0.97 -0.97 -5.49
N GLY A 420 1.32 0.24 -5.05
CA GLY A 420 2.41 0.45 -4.10
C GLY A 420 2.20 -0.27 -2.76
N PRO A 421 1.04 -0.12 -2.09
CA PRO A 421 0.77 -0.84 -0.85
C PRO A 421 0.82 -2.36 -0.95
N VAL A 422 0.39 -2.97 -2.06
CA VAL A 422 0.51 -4.43 -2.24
C VAL A 422 1.98 -4.87 -2.32
N LEU A 423 2.82 -4.09 -3.03
CA LEU A 423 4.26 -4.37 -3.11
C LEU A 423 4.94 -4.23 -1.75
N LEU A 424 4.64 -3.14 -1.04
CA LEU A 424 5.12 -2.88 0.32
C LEU A 424 4.70 -4.00 1.28
N ALA A 425 3.42 -4.38 1.26
CA ALA A 425 2.88 -5.42 2.12
C ALA A 425 3.52 -6.77 1.86
N GLY A 426 3.59 -7.22 0.60
CA GLY A 426 4.19 -8.52 0.29
C GLY A 426 5.67 -8.58 0.67
N ALA A 427 6.43 -7.49 0.46
CA ALA A 427 7.82 -7.42 0.89
C ALA A 427 7.97 -7.57 2.41
N GLU A 428 7.20 -6.82 3.21
CA GLU A 428 7.27 -6.94 4.67
C GLU A 428 6.71 -8.27 5.20
N MET A 429 5.75 -8.88 4.52
CA MET A 429 5.27 -10.23 4.87
C MET A 429 6.34 -11.30 4.64
N ILE A 430 7.13 -11.19 3.57
CA ILE A 430 8.28 -12.07 3.35
C ILE A 430 9.28 -11.92 4.51
N ARG A 431 9.63 -10.67 4.86
CA ARG A 431 10.52 -10.41 6.00
C ARG A 431 9.95 -10.97 7.30
N LEU A 432 8.68 -10.71 7.58
CA LEU A 432 7.97 -11.17 8.77
C LEU A 432 8.03 -12.69 8.91
N TYR A 433 7.72 -13.45 7.85
CA TYR A 433 7.74 -14.92 7.90
C TYR A 433 9.14 -15.52 7.92
N ARG A 434 10.16 -14.79 7.47
CA ARG A 434 11.57 -15.20 7.63
C ARG A 434 12.08 -15.01 9.05
N GLU A 435 11.62 -13.95 9.71
CA GLU A 435 12.13 -13.52 11.02
C GLU A 435 11.31 -14.10 12.19
N GLN A 436 10.01 -14.32 12.01
CA GLN A 436 9.11 -14.73 13.09
C GLN A 436 8.82 -16.23 13.07
N LYS A 437 8.72 -16.80 14.27
CA LYS A 437 8.30 -18.18 14.45
C LYS A 437 6.78 -18.29 14.45
N THR A 438 6.23 -19.14 13.57
CA THR A 438 4.78 -19.30 13.42
C THR A 438 4.37 -20.77 13.32
N SER A 439 3.13 -21.09 13.72
CA SER A 439 2.55 -22.42 13.54
C SER A 439 1.03 -22.39 13.67
N MET A 440 0.39 -23.42 13.10
CA MET A 440 -1.00 -23.73 13.40
C MET A 440 -1.06 -24.48 14.74
N ASN A 441 -1.88 -24.00 15.67
CA ASN A 441 -2.12 -24.65 16.95
C ASN A 441 -3.59 -24.47 17.35
N ASP A 442 -4.27 -25.58 17.61
CA ASP A 442 -5.72 -25.63 17.85
C ASP A 442 -6.53 -24.92 16.76
N SER A 443 -6.16 -25.21 15.50
CA SER A 443 -6.74 -24.63 14.30
C SER A 443 -6.60 -23.10 14.18
N ALA A 444 -5.82 -22.45 15.04
CA ALA A 444 -5.49 -21.04 14.96
C ALA A 444 -4.07 -20.83 14.42
N PHE A 445 -3.89 -19.82 13.57
CA PHE A 445 -2.56 -19.41 13.15
C PHE A 445 -1.96 -18.47 14.19
N LEU A 446 -0.86 -18.88 14.80
CA LEU A 446 -0.24 -18.19 15.93
C LEU A 446 1.23 -17.89 15.67
N PHE A 447 1.69 -16.81 16.30
CA PHE A 447 3.09 -16.41 16.39
C PHE A 447 3.64 -16.84 17.74
N TYR A 448 4.95 -17.03 17.81
CA TYR A 448 5.67 -17.54 18.97
C TYR A 448 6.99 -16.81 19.15
N ASP A 449 7.48 -16.74 20.39
CA ASP A 449 8.84 -16.29 20.68
C ASP A 449 9.88 -17.17 19.98
N ASP A 450 11.04 -16.60 19.63
CA ASP A 450 12.06 -17.28 18.83
C ASP A 450 12.56 -18.59 19.49
N ASP A 451 12.67 -18.60 20.81
CA ASP A 451 13.12 -19.72 21.62
C ASP A 451 12.03 -20.76 21.93
N ALA A 452 10.77 -20.52 21.57
CA ALA A 452 9.65 -21.43 21.85
C ALA A 452 9.80 -22.79 21.16
N GLU A 453 9.84 -23.90 21.90
CA GLU A 453 9.84 -25.24 21.28
C GLU A 453 8.43 -25.62 20.79
N LEU A 454 8.26 -25.76 19.47
CA LEU A 454 6.97 -26.07 18.85
C LEU A 454 6.76 -27.58 18.68
N GLY A 455 5.58 -28.05 19.06
CA GLY A 455 5.15 -29.43 18.82
C GLY A 455 4.73 -29.67 17.36
N SER A 456 4.66 -30.94 16.96
CA SER A 456 4.17 -31.36 15.64
C SER A 456 2.70 -31.79 15.63
N ASP A 457 2.08 -31.89 16.81
CA ASP A 457 0.66 -32.26 16.95
C ASP A 457 -0.25 -31.08 16.57
N PRO A 458 -1.50 -31.32 16.11
CA PRO A 458 -2.44 -30.24 15.78
C PRO A 458 -2.75 -29.29 16.95
N ILE A 459 -2.54 -29.78 18.18
CA ILE A 459 -2.62 -29.01 19.42
C ILE A 459 -1.36 -29.33 20.22
N PHE A 460 -0.62 -28.30 20.61
CA PHE A 460 0.57 -28.46 21.43
C PHE A 460 0.70 -27.33 22.46
N TYR A 461 1.49 -27.60 23.50
CA TYR A 461 1.82 -26.63 24.54
C TYR A 461 3.22 -26.09 24.27
N VAL A 462 3.40 -24.78 24.49
CA VAL A 462 4.73 -24.16 24.49
C VAL A 462 5.27 -24.21 25.91
N THR A 463 6.48 -24.73 26.06
CA THR A 463 7.16 -24.75 27.36
C THR A 463 7.74 -23.35 27.62
N PRO A 464 7.52 -22.75 28.80
CA PRO A 464 8.04 -21.41 29.12
C PRO A 464 9.56 -21.32 29.23
#